data_AF-A0A8J4QAJ5-F1
#
_entry.id   AF-A0A8J4QAJ5-F1
#
_cell.length_a   1.000
_cell.length_b   1.000
_cell.length_c   1.000
_cell.angle_alpha   90.00
_cell.angle_beta   90.00
_cell.angle_gamma   90.00
#
_symmetry.space_group_name_H-M   'P 1'
#
loop_
_entity.id
_entity.type
_entity.pdbx_description
1 polymer ?
#
loop_
_entity_poly.entity_id
_entity_poly.type
_entity_poly.pdbx_seq_one_letter_code
_entity_poly.pdbx_strand_id
1 'polypeptide(L)'
;MGNLSYLDLQNNELSGSIPREIGKLGNLTALFLLKNNFSGYIPREVGMMRSLTQLDLSSNFLIGPIPSSIGNLSELQQLYLYSNSISGSIPEELGFLKHLWVLQLLNNSLTGPIPASIGKMVELSDLKLSSNNLFGPIPTTIGNLTKLTTLTLFSNELSGSIPASIGNLTSLSLLNLYENQISGPIPTTIGNLTKLITLGTFGYMAPELAYTMEVNEKCDVFSFGVLTLEIIMGKHPEDLISSLSSPTITIGDLLLKDVLDQRLSLPTNEAAGEVLSIAKIAIACLHTIPQSRPTMQQVSQELSTWKSHLPNTLHTITFGEVVDLRVSTV
;
A
#
# COMPACT_ATOMS: atom_id res chain seq x y z
N MET A 1 30.39 -4.22 34.53
CA MET A 1 29.71 -3.71 33.31
C MET A 1 28.75 -2.54 33.60
N GLY A 2 28.86 -1.82 34.72
CA GLY A 2 27.94 -0.72 35.06
C GLY A 2 28.07 0.57 34.23
N ASN A 3 29.06 0.66 33.33
CA ASN A 3 29.31 1.83 32.47
C ASN A 3 29.00 1.58 31.00
N LEU A 4 28.47 0.40 30.63
CA LEU A 4 28.15 0.14 29.24
C LEU A 4 26.93 0.97 28.84
N SER A 5 27.13 1.96 27.97
CA SER A 5 26.08 2.82 27.40
C SER A 5 25.66 2.37 25.99
N TYR A 6 26.54 1.67 25.28
CA TYR A 6 26.31 1.27 23.89
C TYR A 6 26.72 -0.18 23.70
N LEU A 7 25.82 -1.01 23.18
CA LEU A 7 26.09 -2.41 22.84
C LEU A 7 25.58 -2.70 21.44
N ASP A 8 26.52 -2.97 20.54
CA ASP A 8 26.25 -3.29 19.15
C ASP A 8 26.89 -4.63 18.79
N LEU A 9 26.02 -5.58 18.46
CA LEU A 9 26.34 -6.96 18.11
C LEU A 9 25.71 -7.35 16.76
N GLN A 10 25.28 -6.38 15.96
CA GLN A 10 24.52 -6.63 14.74
C GLN A 10 25.33 -7.33 13.64
N ASN A 11 24.65 -8.01 12.71
CA ASN A 11 25.24 -8.72 11.56
C ASN A 11 26.25 -9.80 11.96
N ASN A 12 25.87 -10.68 12.89
CA ASN A 12 26.68 -11.82 13.32
C ASN A 12 25.86 -13.11 13.28
N GLU A 13 26.45 -14.22 13.73
CA GLU A 13 25.81 -15.53 13.84
C GLU A 13 25.45 -15.87 15.30
N LEU A 14 25.29 -14.85 16.17
CA LEU A 14 24.98 -15.07 17.59
C LEU A 14 23.63 -15.77 17.71
N SER A 15 23.55 -16.77 18.59
CA SER A 15 22.39 -17.64 18.71
C SER A 15 22.01 -17.86 20.17
N GLY A 16 20.89 -18.59 20.37
CA GLY A 16 20.29 -18.78 21.68
C GLY A 16 19.36 -17.64 22.06
N SER A 17 18.90 -17.63 23.32
CA SER A 17 17.97 -16.61 23.80
C SER A 17 18.66 -15.34 24.29
N ILE A 18 17.96 -14.22 24.20
CA ILE A 18 18.37 -12.99 24.88
C ILE A 18 18.27 -13.24 26.40
N PRO A 19 19.39 -13.17 27.16
CA PRO A 19 19.39 -13.50 28.57
C PRO A 19 18.64 -12.44 29.39
N ARG A 20 17.91 -12.85 30.43
CA ARG A 20 17.18 -11.93 31.32
C ARG A 20 18.09 -10.91 32.01
N GLU A 21 19.36 -11.27 32.19
CA GLU A 21 20.40 -10.44 32.78
C GLU A 21 20.70 -9.17 31.96
N ILE A 22 20.28 -9.11 30.68
CA ILE A 22 20.40 -7.89 29.86
C ILE A 22 19.74 -6.69 30.55
N GLY A 23 18.64 -6.92 31.29
CA GLY A 23 17.95 -5.88 32.05
C GLY A 23 18.77 -5.24 33.16
N LYS A 24 19.92 -5.82 33.54
CA LYS A 24 20.86 -5.23 34.50
C LYS A 24 21.70 -4.10 33.89
N LEU A 25 21.71 -3.95 32.56
CA LEU A 25 22.43 -2.88 31.86
C LEU A 25 21.61 -1.57 31.87
N GLY A 26 21.29 -1.06 33.07
CA GLY A 26 20.42 0.11 33.24
C GLY A 26 20.94 1.42 32.64
N ASN A 27 22.24 1.51 32.39
CA ASN A 27 22.89 2.68 31.78
C ASN A 27 22.97 2.59 30.24
N LEU A 28 22.49 1.50 29.64
CA LEU A 28 22.55 1.30 28.20
C LEU A 28 21.53 2.24 27.51
N THR A 29 22.00 3.00 26.54
CA THR A 29 21.21 3.91 25.71
C THR A 29 20.92 3.31 24.34
N ALA A 30 21.77 2.40 23.83
CA ALA A 30 21.54 1.71 22.57
C ALA A 30 21.87 0.21 22.66
N LEU A 31 20.94 -0.62 22.18
CA LEU A 31 21.09 -2.07 22.03
C LEU A 31 20.77 -2.49 20.60
N PHE A 32 21.79 -2.91 19.86
CA PHE A 32 21.66 -3.40 18.48
C PHE A 32 22.00 -4.88 18.38
N LEU A 33 20.99 -5.71 18.15
CA LEU A 33 21.09 -7.15 17.94
C LEU A 33 20.62 -7.59 16.54
N LEU A 34 20.38 -6.62 15.64
CA LEU A 34 19.93 -6.83 14.25
C LEU A 34 20.71 -7.93 13.52
N LYS A 35 20.03 -8.74 12.70
CA LYS A 35 20.64 -9.75 11.82
C LYS A 35 21.57 -10.70 12.58
N ASN A 36 20.96 -11.49 13.45
CA ASN A 36 21.57 -12.59 14.18
C ASN A 36 20.62 -13.81 14.17
N ASN A 37 21.00 -14.85 14.91
CA ASN A 37 20.21 -16.07 15.09
C ASN A 37 19.58 -16.15 16.50
N PHE A 38 19.29 -15.01 17.15
CA PHE A 38 18.66 -15.03 18.47
C PHE A 38 17.25 -15.62 18.38
N SER A 39 16.90 -16.48 19.33
CA SER A 39 15.64 -17.21 19.37
C SER A 39 14.96 -17.10 20.74
N GLY A 40 13.76 -17.67 20.88
CA GLY A 40 12.99 -17.55 22.11
C GLY A 40 12.34 -16.17 22.28
N TYR A 41 12.00 -15.82 23.51
CA TYR A 41 11.21 -14.62 23.82
C TYR A 41 12.08 -13.39 24.03
N ILE A 42 11.52 -12.21 23.78
CA ILE A 42 12.05 -10.95 24.31
C ILE A 42 11.83 -10.98 25.84
N PRO A 43 12.89 -10.94 26.68
CA PRO A 43 12.72 -11.00 28.12
C PRO A 43 12.07 -9.70 28.64
N ARG A 44 11.11 -9.82 29.57
CA ARG A 44 10.43 -8.66 30.17
C ARG A 44 11.39 -7.71 30.88
N GLU A 45 12.54 -8.21 31.30
CA GLU A 45 13.63 -7.47 31.94
C GLU A 45 14.23 -6.40 31.02
N VAL A 46 14.03 -6.46 29.69
CA VAL A 46 14.33 -5.34 28.78
C VAL A 46 13.66 -4.06 29.27
N GLY A 47 12.44 -4.14 29.77
CA GLY A 47 11.70 -3.00 30.35
C GLY A 47 12.30 -2.39 31.62
N MET A 48 13.42 -2.92 32.13
CA MET A 48 14.18 -2.33 33.24
C MET A 48 15.25 -1.33 32.77
N MET A 49 15.59 -1.33 31.48
CA MET A 49 16.67 -0.53 30.88
C MET A 49 16.19 0.89 30.56
N ARG A 50 15.78 1.66 31.58
CA ARG A 50 15.07 2.95 31.40
C ARG A 50 15.83 4.05 30.65
N SER A 51 17.16 3.92 30.52
CA SER A 51 17.98 4.86 29.76
C SER A 51 17.99 4.58 28.24
N LEU A 52 17.35 3.48 27.81
CA LEU A 52 17.42 3.01 26.43
C LEU A 52 16.66 3.94 25.50
N THR A 53 17.38 4.52 24.54
CA THR A 53 16.84 5.37 23.47
C THR A 53 16.64 4.61 22.17
N GLN A 54 17.43 3.54 21.94
CA GLN A 54 17.40 2.77 20.70
C GLN A 54 17.44 1.27 21.00
N LEU A 55 16.46 0.53 20.47
CA LEU A 55 16.36 -0.91 20.60
C LEU A 55 16.10 -1.54 19.21
N ASP A 56 17.08 -2.28 18.72
CA ASP A 56 16.94 -3.06 17.49
C ASP A 56 17.15 -4.55 17.76
N LEU A 57 16.06 -5.31 17.65
CA LEU A 57 16.02 -6.76 17.74
C LEU A 57 15.57 -7.40 16.42
N SER A 58 15.56 -6.65 15.33
CA SER A 58 14.99 -7.07 14.06
C SER A 58 15.85 -8.14 13.36
N SER A 59 15.26 -8.84 12.39
CA SER A 59 15.95 -9.88 11.60
C SER A 59 16.61 -10.95 12.48
N ASN A 60 15.81 -11.60 13.33
CA ASN A 60 16.20 -12.71 14.21
C ASN A 60 15.09 -13.79 14.17
N PHE A 61 15.15 -14.78 15.06
CA PHE A 61 14.13 -15.83 15.23
C PHE A 61 13.34 -15.69 16.53
N LEU A 62 13.09 -14.45 16.98
CA LEU A 62 12.36 -14.19 18.22
C LEU A 62 10.88 -14.58 18.07
N ILE A 63 10.31 -15.13 19.14
CA ILE A 63 8.93 -15.64 19.20
C ILE A 63 8.16 -15.05 20.38
N GLY A 64 6.84 -15.30 20.39
CA GLY A 64 5.95 -14.93 21.48
C GLY A 64 5.62 -13.43 21.50
N PRO A 65 4.95 -12.95 22.56
CA PRO A 65 4.45 -11.59 22.61
C PRO A 65 5.53 -10.55 22.87
N ILE A 66 5.28 -9.34 22.35
CA ILE A 66 5.98 -8.12 22.78
C ILE A 66 5.66 -7.93 24.28
N PRO A 67 6.64 -7.91 25.19
CA PRO A 67 6.38 -7.69 26.61
C PRO A 67 5.82 -6.30 26.86
N SER A 68 4.72 -6.20 27.62
CA SER A 68 4.14 -4.89 28.01
C SER A 68 5.12 -4.01 28.79
N SER A 69 6.12 -4.60 29.44
CA SER A 69 7.19 -3.89 30.13
C SER A 69 8.05 -3.01 29.21
N ILE A 70 8.02 -3.21 27.88
CA ILE A 70 8.65 -2.27 26.93
C ILE A 70 8.06 -0.86 27.07
N GLY A 71 6.78 -0.74 27.47
CA GLY A 71 6.16 0.56 27.77
C GLY A 71 6.81 1.35 28.92
N ASN A 72 7.69 0.72 29.71
CA ASN A 72 8.44 1.39 30.77
C ASN A 72 9.69 2.15 30.27
N LEU A 73 10.07 1.99 29.00
CA LEU A 73 11.26 2.60 28.42
C LEU A 73 10.98 4.07 28.03
N SER A 74 10.79 4.93 29.03
CA SER A 74 10.32 6.32 28.81
C SER A 74 11.16 7.12 27.81
N GLU A 75 12.47 6.86 27.74
CA GLU A 75 13.41 7.54 26.84
C GLU A 75 13.49 6.93 25.43
N LEU A 76 12.74 5.87 25.14
CA LEU A 76 12.85 5.15 23.87
C LEU A 76 12.38 6.03 22.70
N GLN A 77 13.25 6.13 21.70
CA GLN A 77 13.06 6.93 20.50
C GLN A 77 12.86 6.05 19.26
N GLN A 78 13.53 4.90 19.21
CA GLN A 78 13.46 3.96 18.09
C GLN A 78 13.28 2.52 18.58
N LEU A 79 12.28 1.84 18.01
CA LEU A 79 12.00 0.43 18.28
C LEU A 79 11.86 -0.34 16.96
N TYR A 80 12.80 -1.26 16.73
CA TYR A 80 12.82 -2.15 15.56
C TYR A 80 12.68 -3.60 16.01
N LEU A 81 11.55 -4.23 15.68
CA LEU A 81 11.27 -5.65 15.95
C LEU A 81 10.91 -6.44 14.68
N TYR A 82 11.12 -5.84 13.51
CA TYR A 82 10.67 -6.42 12.24
C TYR A 82 11.39 -7.72 11.86
N SER A 83 10.79 -8.53 10.98
CA SER A 83 11.37 -9.79 10.48
C SER A 83 11.80 -10.74 11.61
N ASN A 84 10.82 -11.12 12.42
CA ASN A 84 10.92 -12.15 13.44
C ASN A 84 9.65 -13.04 13.35
N SER A 85 9.42 -13.88 14.35
CA SER A 85 8.20 -14.69 14.51
C SER A 85 7.40 -14.26 15.76
N ILE A 86 7.43 -12.96 16.08
CA ILE A 86 6.73 -12.39 17.24
C ILE A 86 5.22 -12.51 17.03
N SER A 87 4.50 -12.93 18.06
CA SER A 87 3.06 -13.23 18.01
C SER A 87 2.27 -12.50 19.08
N GLY A 88 0.96 -12.72 19.16
CA GLY A 88 0.08 -12.03 20.12
C GLY A 88 -0.17 -10.57 19.75
N SER A 89 -0.84 -9.83 20.64
CA SER A 89 -1.25 -8.46 20.35
C SER A 89 -0.17 -7.42 20.62
N ILE A 90 -0.25 -6.30 19.91
CA ILE A 90 0.52 -5.10 20.23
C ILE A 90 0.05 -4.60 21.63
N PRO A 91 0.94 -4.48 22.64
CA PRO A 91 0.54 -4.05 23.98
C PRO A 91 0.07 -2.59 24.01
N GLU A 92 -0.97 -2.29 24.77
CA GLU A 92 -1.46 -0.91 24.92
C GLU A 92 -0.41 0.01 25.56
N GLU A 93 0.47 -0.55 26.39
CA GLU A 93 1.55 0.14 27.11
C GLU A 93 2.61 0.75 26.18
N LEU A 94 2.72 0.31 24.91
CA LEU A 94 3.57 1.00 23.94
C LEU A 94 3.14 2.47 23.75
N GLY A 95 1.85 2.78 23.97
CA GLY A 95 1.33 4.14 23.95
C GLY A 95 1.88 5.05 25.06
N PHE A 96 2.65 4.53 26.01
CA PHE A 96 3.36 5.32 27.03
C PHE A 96 4.68 5.92 26.54
N LEU A 97 5.23 5.43 25.43
CA LEU A 97 6.52 5.87 24.87
C LEU A 97 6.39 7.21 24.14
N LYS A 98 6.49 8.32 24.88
CA LYS A 98 6.20 9.67 24.35
C LYS A 98 7.27 10.25 23.43
N HIS A 99 8.49 9.73 23.50
CA HIS A 99 9.61 10.16 22.68
C HIS A 99 9.84 9.28 21.44
N LEU A 100 9.02 8.24 21.25
CA LEU A 100 9.19 7.30 20.15
C LEU A 100 8.80 7.94 18.83
N TRP A 101 9.76 8.00 17.90
CA TRP A 101 9.54 8.50 16.54
C TRP A 101 9.61 7.38 15.48
N VAL A 102 10.20 6.22 15.80
CA VAL A 102 10.18 5.02 14.95
C VAL A 102 9.58 3.82 15.67
N LEU A 103 8.55 3.22 15.06
CA LEU A 103 8.00 1.93 15.46
C LEU A 103 7.87 1.01 14.23
N GLN A 104 8.75 0.02 14.15
CA GLN A 104 8.76 -0.95 13.04
C GLN A 104 8.55 -2.38 13.56
N LEU A 105 7.37 -2.92 13.30
CA LEU A 105 6.93 -4.26 13.71
C LEU A 105 6.60 -5.19 12.52
N LEU A 106 6.87 -4.74 11.29
CA LEU A 106 6.51 -5.46 10.07
C LEU A 106 7.12 -6.87 9.98
N ASN A 107 6.49 -7.75 9.19
CA ASN A 107 6.97 -9.11 8.93
C ASN A 107 7.12 -9.93 10.23
N ASN A 108 5.99 -10.15 10.91
CA ASN A 108 5.85 -10.94 12.13
C ASN A 108 4.49 -11.69 12.08
N SER A 109 4.06 -12.28 13.19
CA SER A 109 2.77 -12.95 13.35
C SER A 109 1.88 -12.27 14.41
N LEU A 110 1.96 -10.93 14.51
CA LEU A 110 1.18 -10.16 15.47
C LEU A 110 -0.31 -10.25 15.13
N THR A 111 -1.14 -10.42 16.15
CA THR A 111 -2.61 -10.54 16.05
C THR A 111 -3.31 -9.42 16.81
N GLY A 112 -4.64 -9.41 16.81
CA GLY A 112 -5.41 -8.41 17.56
C GLY A 112 -5.56 -7.08 16.83
N PRO A 113 -6.28 -6.12 17.43
CA PRO A 113 -6.43 -4.79 16.87
C PRO A 113 -5.18 -3.93 17.06
N ILE A 114 -5.01 -2.95 16.18
CA ILE A 114 -4.08 -1.83 16.40
C ILE A 114 -4.58 -1.06 17.63
N PRO A 115 -3.81 -0.95 18.73
CA PRO A 115 -4.27 -0.27 19.93
C PRO A 115 -4.49 1.23 19.69
N ALA A 116 -5.60 1.77 20.18
CA ALA A 116 -5.87 3.20 20.10
C ALA A 116 -4.83 4.05 20.85
N SER A 117 -4.10 3.45 21.80
CA SER A 117 -3.02 4.08 22.55
C SER A 117 -1.83 4.50 21.68
N ILE A 118 -1.64 3.91 20.49
CA ILE A 118 -0.62 4.35 19.51
C ILE A 118 -0.84 5.83 19.14
N GLY A 119 -2.09 6.28 19.04
CA GLY A 119 -2.42 7.69 18.78
C GLY A 119 -2.02 8.66 19.89
N LYS A 120 -1.42 8.20 21.00
CA LYS A 120 -0.85 9.03 22.07
C LYS A 120 0.66 9.28 21.89
N MET A 121 1.29 8.71 20.87
CA MET A 121 2.74 8.80 20.60
C MET A 121 2.99 9.91 19.57
N VAL A 122 2.73 11.16 19.95
CA VAL A 122 2.66 12.30 19.00
C VAL A 122 3.96 12.64 18.26
N GLU A 123 5.09 12.09 18.72
CA GLU A 123 6.40 12.21 18.06
C GLU A 123 6.61 11.20 16.91
N LEU A 124 5.70 10.24 16.73
CA LEU A 124 5.83 9.18 15.74
C LEU A 124 5.90 9.73 14.32
N SER A 125 7.00 9.44 13.61
CA SER A 125 7.20 9.79 12.20
C SER A 125 7.17 8.56 11.29
N ASP A 126 7.58 7.38 11.78
CA ASP A 126 7.60 6.14 11.01
C ASP A 126 6.87 5.01 11.75
N LEU A 127 5.73 4.56 11.20
CA LEU A 127 4.92 3.46 11.70
C LEU A 127 4.76 2.37 10.64
N LYS A 128 5.39 1.22 10.86
CA LYS A 128 5.31 0.07 9.96
C LYS A 128 4.80 -1.17 10.69
N LEU A 129 3.59 -1.60 10.33
CA LEU A 129 2.90 -2.76 10.90
C LEU A 129 2.53 -3.81 9.85
N SER A 130 2.99 -3.63 8.60
CA SER A 130 2.64 -4.49 7.47
C SER A 130 3.10 -5.94 7.62
N SER A 131 2.46 -6.86 6.89
CA SER A 131 2.80 -8.29 6.90
C SER A 131 2.70 -8.90 8.31
N ASN A 132 1.51 -8.83 8.89
CA ASN A 132 1.12 -9.41 10.17
C ASN A 132 -0.33 -9.97 10.06
N ASN A 133 -0.92 -10.40 11.18
CA ASN A 133 -2.31 -10.88 11.29
C ASN A 133 -3.18 -9.89 12.10
N LEU A 134 -2.93 -8.59 11.98
CA LEU A 134 -3.69 -7.57 12.71
C LEU A 134 -5.11 -7.44 12.13
N PHE A 135 -6.13 -7.33 12.97
CA PHE A 135 -7.52 -7.29 12.54
C PHE A 135 -8.32 -6.15 13.17
N GLY A 136 -9.54 -5.91 12.67
CA GLY A 136 -10.39 -4.83 13.14
C GLY A 136 -10.05 -3.48 12.51
N PRO A 137 -10.67 -2.38 12.96
CA PRO A 137 -10.56 -1.09 12.31
C PRO A 137 -9.23 -0.38 12.57
N ILE A 138 -8.80 0.43 11.61
CA ILE A 138 -7.75 1.44 11.84
C ILE A 138 -8.28 2.43 12.89
N PRO A 139 -7.63 2.60 14.06
CA PRO A 139 -8.11 3.48 15.11
C PRO A 139 -8.18 4.93 14.63
N THR A 140 -9.28 5.64 14.92
CA THR A 140 -9.42 7.06 14.57
C THR A 140 -8.36 7.94 15.23
N THR A 141 -7.79 7.50 16.36
CA THR A 141 -6.69 8.17 17.07
C THR A 141 -5.40 8.21 16.25
N ILE A 142 -5.27 7.44 15.17
CA ILE A 142 -4.12 7.54 14.27
C ILE A 142 -3.93 8.96 13.73
N GLY A 143 -5.04 9.69 13.52
CA GLY A 143 -5.02 11.08 13.04
C GLY A 143 -4.40 12.10 14.00
N ASN A 144 -4.04 11.70 15.23
CA ASN A 144 -3.29 12.56 16.16
C ASN A 144 -1.78 12.62 15.83
N LEU A 145 -1.27 11.69 15.02
CA LEU A 145 0.15 11.55 14.70
C LEU A 145 0.60 12.52 13.61
N THR A 146 0.44 13.82 13.82
CA THR A 146 0.66 14.85 12.79
C THR A 146 2.09 14.93 12.22
N LYS A 147 3.07 14.31 12.90
CA LYS A 147 4.47 14.15 12.46
C LYS A 147 4.70 12.91 11.59
N LEU A 148 3.70 12.04 11.42
CA LEU A 148 3.82 10.79 10.68
C LEU A 148 4.10 11.07 9.20
N THR A 149 5.23 10.55 8.71
CA THR A 149 5.62 10.60 7.29
C THR A 149 5.36 9.26 6.60
N THR A 150 5.45 8.16 7.35
CA THR A 150 5.29 6.80 6.82
C THR A 150 4.29 6.02 7.64
N LEU A 151 3.27 5.48 6.97
CA LEU A 151 2.29 4.55 7.53
C LEU A 151 2.12 3.35 6.60
N THR A 152 2.64 2.18 7.00
CA THR A 152 2.45 0.93 6.24
C THR A 152 1.68 -0.10 7.07
N LEU A 153 0.49 -0.45 6.59
CA LEU A 153 -0.42 -1.43 7.21
C LEU A 153 -0.78 -2.59 6.27
N PHE A 154 -0.18 -2.65 5.08
CA PHE A 154 -0.51 -3.65 4.06
C PHE A 154 -0.27 -5.10 4.49
N SER A 155 -0.90 -6.06 3.82
CA SER A 155 -0.84 -7.50 4.13
C SER A 155 -1.19 -7.78 5.61
N ASN A 156 -2.42 -7.45 5.99
CA ASN A 156 -3.03 -7.72 7.30
C ASN A 156 -4.51 -8.11 7.11
N GLU A 157 -5.25 -8.24 8.21
CA GLU A 157 -6.68 -8.56 8.24
C GLU A 157 -7.52 -7.36 8.71
N LEU A 158 -7.04 -6.13 8.50
CA LEU A 158 -7.73 -4.91 8.96
C LEU A 158 -9.04 -4.72 8.20
N SER A 159 -10.08 -4.29 8.91
CA SER A 159 -11.44 -4.16 8.37
C SER A 159 -12.07 -2.79 8.67
N GLY A 160 -13.31 -2.57 8.25
CA GLY A 160 -13.98 -1.27 8.38
C GLY A 160 -13.44 -0.23 7.39
N SER A 161 -13.79 1.04 7.60
CA SER A 161 -13.41 2.13 6.69
C SER A 161 -12.11 2.83 7.08
N ILE A 162 -11.49 3.49 6.09
CA ILE A 162 -10.38 4.41 6.35
C ILE A 162 -10.95 5.59 7.16
N PRO A 163 -10.46 5.85 8.39
CA PRO A 163 -11.02 6.90 9.22
C PRO A 163 -10.74 8.28 8.61
N ALA A 164 -11.73 9.18 8.63
CA ALA A 164 -11.57 10.54 8.09
C ALA A 164 -10.43 11.33 8.77
N SER A 165 -10.07 10.96 9.99
CA SER A 165 -8.93 11.55 10.72
C SER A 165 -7.57 11.27 10.04
N ILE A 166 -7.49 10.35 9.07
CA ILE A 166 -6.28 10.14 8.26
C ILE A 166 -5.85 11.44 7.57
N GLY A 167 -6.79 12.30 7.18
CA GLY A 167 -6.51 13.60 6.56
C GLY A 167 -5.84 14.63 7.48
N ASN A 168 -5.70 14.34 8.78
CA ASN A 168 -4.93 15.19 9.70
C ASN A 168 -3.41 14.94 9.58
N LEU A 169 -2.99 13.85 8.95
CA LEU A 169 -1.59 13.44 8.80
C LEU A 169 -0.88 14.24 7.69
N THR A 170 -0.91 15.56 7.75
CA THR A 170 -0.41 16.46 6.69
C THR A 170 1.08 16.30 6.36
N SER A 171 1.85 15.60 7.20
CA SER A 171 3.26 15.23 6.94
C SER A 171 3.43 13.93 6.17
N LEU A 172 2.35 13.16 5.96
CA LEU A 172 2.39 11.80 5.41
C LEU A 172 2.81 11.80 3.95
N SER A 173 3.90 11.12 3.65
CA SER A 173 4.43 10.91 2.30
C SER A 173 4.16 9.52 1.76
N LEU A 174 3.98 8.54 2.65
CA LEU A 174 3.71 7.15 2.29
C LEU A 174 2.55 6.60 3.12
N LEU A 175 1.47 6.25 2.45
CA LEU A 175 0.32 5.52 3.00
C LEU A 175 0.15 4.23 2.20
N ASN A 176 0.29 3.08 2.85
CA ASN A 176 0.11 1.80 2.20
C ASN A 176 -0.83 0.88 2.99
N LEU A 177 -1.97 0.56 2.40
CA LEU A 177 -3.08 -0.18 3.01
C LEU A 177 -3.51 -1.43 2.21
N TYR A 178 -2.82 -1.81 1.12
CA TYR A 178 -3.25 -2.92 0.24
C TYR A 178 -3.27 -4.27 0.98
N GLU A 179 -3.92 -5.30 0.42
CA GLU A 179 -4.05 -6.63 1.05
C GLU A 179 -4.57 -6.54 2.50
N ASN A 180 -5.76 -5.97 2.64
CA ASN A 180 -6.55 -5.92 3.86
C ASN A 180 -8.03 -6.15 3.51
N GLN A 181 -8.91 -6.13 4.52
CA GLN A 181 -10.37 -6.24 4.39
C GLN A 181 -11.07 -4.87 4.57
N ILE A 182 -10.36 -3.78 4.26
CA ILE A 182 -10.87 -2.40 4.37
C ILE A 182 -11.99 -2.19 3.35
N SER A 183 -13.07 -1.55 3.77
CA SER A 183 -14.28 -1.32 2.97
C SER A 183 -14.83 0.10 3.14
N GLY A 184 -15.86 0.46 2.38
CA GLY A 184 -16.41 1.81 2.38
C GLY A 184 -15.63 2.79 1.50
N PRO A 185 -16.06 4.07 1.45
CA PRO A 185 -15.45 5.05 0.57
C PRO A 185 -14.08 5.50 1.08
N ILE A 186 -13.21 5.90 0.15
CA ILE A 186 -12.02 6.68 0.48
C ILE A 186 -12.50 8.04 1.03
N PRO A 187 -12.12 8.44 2.26
CA PRO A 187 -12.59 9.69 2.84
C PRO A 187 -12.05 10.88 2.06
N THR A 188 -12.90 11.89 1.80
CA THR A 188 -12.51 13.11 1.07
C THR A 188 -11.36 13.87 1.73
N THR A 189 -11.19 13.70 3.04
CA THR A 189 -10.08 14.27 3.82
C THR A 189 -8.71 13.75 3.40
N ILE A 190 -8.63 12.63 2.64
CA ILE A 190 -7.38 12.16 2.05
C ILE A 190 -6.76 13.21 1.11
N GLY A 191 -7.58 14.09 0.53
CA GLY A 191 -7.12 15.23 -0.29
C GLY A 191 -6.30 16.27 0.48
N ASN A 192 -6.33 16.25 1.82
CA ASN A 192 -5.47 17.11 2.65
C ASN A 192 -4.01 16.62 2.71
N LEU A 193 -3.74 15.38 2.27
CA LEU A 193 -2.41 14.76 2.33
C LEU A 193 -1.57 15.16 1.12
N THR A 194 -1.25 16.45 1.01
CA THR A 194 -0.58 17.02 -0.18
C THR A 194 0.85 16.52 -0.40
N LYS A 195 1.45 15.83 0.58
CA LYS A 195 2.79 15.22 0.47
C LYS A 195 2.75 13.75 0.06
N LEU A 196 1.56 13.16 -0.03
CA LEU A 196 1.41 11.74 -0.31
C LEU A 196 1.92 11.45 -1.72
N ILE A 197 2.93 10.59 -1.81
CA ILE A 197 3.41 10.08 -3.09
C ILE A 197 2.47 8.94 -3.46
N THR A 198 1.67 9.12 -4.50
CA THR A 198 0.87 8.04 -5.08
C THR A 198 1.84 7.04 -5.72
N LEU A 199 2.21 6.00 -4.97
CA LEU A 199 2.85 4.82 -5.54
C LEU A 199 1.75 4.03 -6.27
N GLY A 200 1.61 4.27 -7.57
CA GLY A 200 0.81 3.41 -8.42
C GLY A 200 1.24 1.95 -8.26
N THR A 201 0.32 1.01 -8.31
CA THR A 201 0.68 -0.40 -8.42
C THR A 201 1.41 -0.57 -9.76
N PHE A 202 2.66 -1.06 -9.71
CA PHE A 202 3.51 -1.21 -10.91
C PHE A 202 2.84 -2.03 -12.03
N GLY A 203 1.84 -2.86 -11.71
CA GLY A 203 1.14 -3.71 -12.67
C GLY A 203 0.39 -2.96 -13.77
N TYR A 204 0.04 -1.70 -13.57
CA TYR A 204 -0.72 -0.90 -14.55
C TYR A 204 0.04 0.33 -15.07
N MET A 205 1.32 0.48 -14.71
CA MET A 205 2.13 1.60 -15.18
C MET A 205 2.35 1.54 -16.69
N ALA A 206 2.34 2.71 -17.33
CA ALA A 206 2.68 2.81 -18.73
C ALA A 206 4.11 2.30 -18.98
N PRO A 207 4.36 1.43 -19.97
CA PRO A 207 5.66 0.75 -20.15
C PRO A 207 6.84 1.72 -20.25
N GLU A 208 6.64 2.88 -20.86
CA GLU A 208 7.66 3.91 -21.02
C GLU A 208 8.01 4.65 -19.72
N LEU A 209 7.13 4.61 -18.72
CA LEU A 209 7.33 5.23 -17.40
C LEU A 209 7.70 4.21 -16.31
N ALA A 210 7.52 2.91 -16.59
CA ALA A 210 7.91 1.82 -15.70
C ALA A 210 9.42 1.81 -15.40
N TYR A 211 10.26 2.24 -16.35
CA TYR A 211 11.72 2.29 -16.18
C TYR A 211 12.24 3.57 -15.53
N THR A 212 11.56 4.70 -15.71
CA THR A 212 12.01 6.00 -15.18
C THR A 212 11.48 6.27 -13.78
N MET A 213 10.43 5.57 -13.36
CA MET A 213 9.67 5.84 -12.11
C MET A 213 9.12 7.27 -12.02
N GLU A 214 9.07 8.00 -13.14
CA GLU A 214 8.46 9.32 -13.22
C GLU A 214 6.96 9.15 -13.45
N VAL A 215 6.18 9.19 -12.37
CA VAL A 215 4.72 9.18 -12.43
C VAL A 215 4.24 10.57 -12.84
N ASN A 216 3.43 10.62 -13.91
CA ASN A 216 2.76 11.83 -14.38
C ASN A 216 1.29 11.50 -14.70
N GLU A 217 0.50 12.53 -15.01
CA GLU A 217 -0.93 12.38 -15.30
C GLU A 217 -1.22 11.45 -16.49
N LYS A 218 -0.27 11.28 -17.40
CA LYS A 218 -0.40 10.36 -18.55
C LYS A 218 -0.16 8.89 -18.16
N CYS A 219 0.53 8.63 -17.05
CA CYS A 219 0.64 7.31 -16.45
C CYS A 219 -0.69 6.87 -15.84
N ASP A 220 -1.40 7.79 -15.19
CA ASP A 220 -2.71 7.51 -14.58
C ASP A 220 -3.76 7.23 -15.66
N VAL A 221 -3.74 8.00 -16.74
CA VAL A 221 -4.63 7.77 -17.91
C VAL A 221 -4.39 6.39 -18.51
N PHE A 222 -3.12 5.97 -18.66
CA PHE A 222 -2.81 4.63 -19.15
C PHE A 222 -3.35 3.55 -18.22
N SER A 223 -3.10 3.67 -16.91
CA SER A 223 -3.61 2.75 -15.89
C SER A 223 -5.13 2.61 -15.95
N PHE A 224 -5.84 3.72 -16.13
CA PHE A 224 -7.29 3.74 -16.32
C PHE A 224 -7.72 2.96 -17.56
N GLY A 225 -7.01 3.12 -18.67
CA GLY A 225 -7.25 2.36 -19.90
C GLY A 225 -7.13 0.84 -19.70
N VAL A 226 -6.08 0.40 -18.98
CA VAL A 226 -5.87 -1.03 -18.70
C VAL A 226 -7.01 -1.58 -17.83
N LEU A 227 -7.34 -0.90 -16.73
CA LEU A 227 -8.42 -1.32 -15.82
C LEU A 227 -9.78 -1.35 -16.52
N THR A 228 -10.05 -0.36 -17.39
CA THR A 228 -11.30 -0.31 -18.16
C THR A 228 -11.40 -1.49 -19.12
N LEU A 229 -10.31 -1.84 -19.81
CA LEU A 229 -10.26 -3.04 -20.64
C LEU A 229 -10.44 -4.32 -19.82
N GLU A 230 -9.78 -4.43 -18.68
CA GLU A 230 -9.88 -5.60 -17.81
C GLU A 230 -11.32 -5.84 -17.34
N ILE A 231 -12.06 -4.75 -17.02
CA ILE A 231 -13.48 -4.82 -16.66
C ILE A 231 -14.33 -5.35 -17.82
N ILE A 232 -14.17 -4.81 -19.04
CA ILE A 232 -15.00 -5.25 -20.17
C ILE A 232 -14.64 -6.65 -20.67
N MET A 233 -13.39 -7.09 -20.48
CA MET A 233 -12.89 -8.39 -20.91
C MET A 233 -13.11 -9.50 -19.88
N GLY A 234 -13.30 -9.13 -18.60
CA GLY A 234 -13.36 -10.08 -17.49
C GLY A 234 -12.04 -10.80 -17.20
N LYS A 235 -10.94 -10.36 -17.83
CA LYS A 235 -9.57 -10.89 -17.70
C LYS A 235 -8.55 -9.80 -18.05
N HIS A 236 -7.30 -9.97 -17.60
CA HIS A 236 -6.23 -9.02 -17.85
C HIS A 236 -5.92 -8.88 -19.37
N PRO A 237 -5.82 -7.66 -19.93
CA PRO A 237 -5.72 -7.41 -21.38
C PRO A 237 -4.29 -7.49 -21.95
N GLU A 238 -3.41 -8.33 -21.39
CA GLU A 238 -1.97 -8.38 -21.74
C GLU A 238 -1.71 -8.64 -23.23
N ASP A 239 -2.41 -9.62 -23.82
CA ASP A 239 -2.29 -9.97 -25.24
C ASP A 239 -2.73 -8.81 -26.16
N LEU A 240 -3.70 -8.01 -25.71
CA LEU A 240 -4.23 -6.89 -26.47
C LEU A 240 -3.29 -5.68 -26.40
N ILE A 241 -2.76 -5.39 -25.21
CA ILE A 241 -1.82 -4.28 -24.99
C ILE A 241 -0.50 -4.53 -25.72
N SER A 242 0.02 -5.76 -25.65
CA SER A 242 1.23 -6.15 -26.39
C SER A 242 1.03 -6.02 -27.90
N SER A 243 -0.16 -6.37 -28.40
CA SER A 243 -0.51 -6.18 -29.81
C SER A 243 -0.65 -4.70 -30.20
N LEU A 244 -1.27 -3.86 -29.34
CA LEU A 244 -1.42 -2.42 -29.59
C LEU A 244 -0.08 -1.67 -29.63
N SER A 245 0.93 -2.23 -28.98
CA SER A 245 2.29 -1.71 -28.95
C SER A 245 3.12 -2.12 -30.18
N SER A 246 2.64 -3.09 -30.96
CA SER A 246 3.34 -3.65 -32.12
C SER A 246 2.76 -3.10 -33.44
N PRO A 247 3.58 -2.49 -34.31
CA PRO A 247 3.12 -1.98 -35.61
C PRO A 247 2.78 -3.10 -36.63
N THR A 248 3.00 -4.38 -36.28
CA THR A 248 2.96 -5.52 -37.21
C THR A 248 1.82 -6.53 -36.97
N ILE A 249 0.93 -6.32 -36.00
CA ILE A 249 -0.21 -7.23 -35.73
C ILE A 249 -1.53 -6.54 -36.09
N THR A 250 -2.27 -7.16 -37.01
CA THR A 250 -3.62 -6.77 -37.43
C THR A 250 -4.64 -7.10 -36.33
N ILE A 251 -4.68 -6.31 -35.25
CA ILE A 251 -5.83 -6.28 -34.33
C ILE A 251 -7.11 -5.83 -35.07
N GLY A 252 -6.94 -5.25 -36.26
CA GLY A 252 -7.99 -4.75 -37.13
C GLY A 252 -9.09 -5.76 -37.48
N ASP A 253 -8.85 -7.07 -37.38
CA ASP A 253 -9.83 -8.10 -37.74
C ASP A 253 -10.54 -8.73 -36.52
N LEU A 254 -10.07 -8.43 -35.30
CA LEU A 254 -10.65 -9.00 -34.08
C LEU A 254 -12.01 -8.36 -33.81
N LEU A 255 -13.08 -9.15 -33.64
CA LEU A 255 -14.40 -8.58 -33.35
C LEU A 255 -14.48 -8.17 -31.89
N LEU A 256 -15.09 -7.02 -31.62
CA LEU A 256 -15.26 -6.51 -30.26
C LEU A 256 -15.99 -7.53 -29.37
N LYS A 257 -16.96 -8.27 -29.91
CA LYS A 257 -17.69 -9.34 -29.19
C LYS A 257 -16.77 -10.44 -28.62
N ASP A 258 -15.64 -10.71 -29.25
CA ASP A 258 -14.69 -11.77 -28.88
C ASP A 258 -13.71 -11.28 -27.80
N VAL A 259 -13.63 -9.95 -27.60
CA VAL A 259 -12.88 -9.30 -26.53
C VAL A 259 -13.68 -9.26 -25.24
N LEU A 260 -15.00 -9.07 -25.32
CA LEU A 260 -15.87 -8.95 -24.15
C LEU A 260 -15.85 -10.19 -23.26
N ASP A 261 -16.18 -9.99 -21.99
CA ASP A 261 -16.29 -11.06 -20.99
C ASP A 261 -17.30 -12.13 -21.44
N GLN A 262 -16.79 -13.28 -21.85
CA GLN A 262 -17.57 -14.40 -22.37
C GLN A 262 -18.45 -15.07 -21.30
N ARG A 263 -18.28 -14.72 -20.01
CA ARG A 263 -19.17 -15.16 -18.94
C ARG A 263 -20.50 -14.41 -18.94
N LEU A 264 -20.56 -13.26 -19.61
CA LEU A 264 -21.76 -12.42 -19.70
C LEU A 264 -22.46 -12.62 -21.04
N SER A 265 -23.79 -12.47 -21.05
CA SER A 265 -24.54 -12.40 -22.30
C SER A 265 -24.15 -11.14 -23.07
N LEU A 266 -24.01 -11.25 -24.39
CA LEU A 266 -23.66 -10.12 -25.22
C LEU A 266 -24.65 -8.95 -25.02
N PRO A 267 -24.16 -7.72 -24.78
CA PRO A 267 -25.03 -6.57 -24.59
C PRO A 267 -25.82 -6.26 -25.86
N THR A 268 -27.07 -5.81 -25.69
CA THR A 268 -28.00 -5.45 -26.78
C THR A 268 -28.49 -4.01 -26.61
N ASN A 269 -28.96 -3.39 -27.69
CA ASN A 269 -29.55 -2.05 -27.70
C ASN A 269 -28.62 -0.97 -27.09
N GLU A 270 -29.09 -0.23 -26.09
CA GLU A 270 -28.35 0.86 -25.45
C GLU A 270 -27.05 0.37 -24.80
N ALA A 271 -27.10 -0.77 -24.10
CA ALA A 271 -25.93 -1.38 -23.45
C ALA A 271 -24.78 -1.65 -24.44
N ALA A 272 -25.13 -2.00 -25.69
CA ALA A 272 -24.15 -2.26 -26.73
C ALA A 272 -23.38 -0.98 -27.14
N GLY A 273 -24.08 0.16 -27.16
CA GLY A 273 -23.50 1.47 -27.46
C GLY A 273 -22.59 1.97 -26.33
N GLU A 274 -22.93 1.73 -25.06
CA GLU A 274 -22.06 2.15 -23.93
C GLU A 274 -20.79 1.29 -23.89
N VAL A 275 -20.90 -0.02 -24.06
CA VAL A 275 -19.72 -0.90 -24.10
C VAL A 275 -18.77 -0.52 -25.23
N LEU A 276 -19.29 -0.18 -26.41
CA LEU A 276 -18.47 0.34 -27.51
C LEU A 276 -17.77 1.66 -27.14
N SER A 277 -18.49 2.58 -26.50
CA SER A 277 -17.95 3.90 -26.14
C SER A 277 -16.87 3.79 -25.07
N ILE A 278 -17.11 2.95 -24.05
CA ILE A 278 -16.15 2.63 -22.99
C ILE A 278 -14.90 1.99 -23.59
N ALA A 279 -15.05 1.06 -24.54
CA ALA A 279 -13.93 0.44 -25.24
C ALA A 279 -13.10 1.47 -26.02
N LYS A 280 -13.72 2.44 -26.70
CA LYS A 280 -13.01 3.52 -27.40
C LYS A 280 -12.17 4.37 -26.45
N ILE A 281 -12.77 4.80 -25.34
CA ILE A 281 -12.09 5.60 -24.33
C ILE A 281 -10.92 4.81 -23.74
N ALA A 282 -11.12 3.54 -23.41
CA ALA A 282 -10.07 2.67 -22.90
C ALA A 282 -8.88 2.55 -23.86
N ILE A 283 -9.13 2.35 -25.15
CA ILE A 283 -8.09 2.28 -26.19
C ILE A 283 -7.36 3.62 -26.35
N ALA A 284 -8.09 4.74 -26.36
CA ALA A 284 -7.48 6.08 -26.46
C ALA A 284 -6.53 6.36 -25.28
N CYS A 285 -6.89 5.88 -24.08
CA CYS A 285 -6.05 5.94 -22.89
C CYS A 285 -4.77 5.09 -22.99
N LEU A 286 -4.77 4.02 -23.79
CA LEU A 286 -3.65 3.10 -23.99
C LEU A 286 -2.70 3.49 -25.13
N HIS A 287 -2.86 4.71 -25.68
CA HIS A 287 -2.01 5.17 -26.77
C HIS A 287 -0.52 5.09 -26.39
N THR A 288 0.32 4.58 -27.29
CA THR A 288 1.76 4.35 -27.05
C THR A 288 2.54 5.65 -26.86
N ILE A 289 2.12 6.72 -27.54
CA ILE A 289 2.62 8.09 -27.33
C ILE A 289 1.84 8.77 -26.17
N PRO A 290 2.48 9.11 -25.03
CA PRO A 290 1.78 9.66 -23.86
C PRO A 290 1.01 10.95 -24.12
N GLN A 291 1.56 11.83 -24.97
CA GLN A 291 0.94 13.12 -25.29
C GLN A 291 -0.36 12.98 -26.10
N SER A 292 -0.52 11.87 -26.82
CA SER A 292 -1.74 11.57 -27.57
C SER A 292 -2.85 10.95 -26.72
N ARG A 293 -2.52 10.51 -25.49
CA ARG A 293 -3.55 10.06 -24.54
C ARG A 293 -4.41 11.25 -24.13
N PRO A 294 -5.72 11.07 -23.90
CA PRO A 294 -6.56 12.13 -23.35
C PRO A 294 -6.08 12.54 -21.94
N THR A 295 -6.61 13.64 -21.43
CA THR A 295 -6.55 13.97 -20.00
C THR A 295 -7.68 13.27 -19.26
N MET A 296 -7.53 13.03 -17.95
CA MET A 296 -8.64 12.47 -17.15
C MET A 296 -9.88 13.38 -17.14
N GLN A 297 -9.71 14.70 -17.34
CA GLN A 297 -10.82 15.62 -17.52
C GLN A 297 -11.60 15.34 -18.82
N GLN A 298 -10.90 15.12 -19.93
CA GLN A 298 -11.52 14.74 -21.21
C GLN A 298 -12.20 13.37 -21.11
N VAL A 299 -11.55 12.37 -20.51
CA VAL A 299 -12.13 11.05 -20.24
C VAL A 299 -13.42 11.18 -19.43
N SER A 300 -13.39 11.95 -18.32
CA SER A 300 -14.57 12.18 -17.48
C SER A 300 -15.69 12.90 -18.23
N GLN A 301 -15.34 13.88 -19.07
CA GLN A 301 -16.32 14.62 -19.88
C GLN A 301 -16.97 13.73 -20.93
N GLU A 302 -16.21 12.90 -21.64
CA GLU A 302 -16.74 11.94 -22.61
C GLU A 302 -17.69 10.93 -21.94
N LEU A 303 -17.30 10.38 -20.79
CA LEU A 303 -18.17 9.51 -19.99
C LEU A 303 -19.45 10.23 -19.51
N SER A 304 -19.40 11.55 -19.30
CA SER A 304 -20.54 12.34 -18.80
C SER A 304 -21.49 12.86 -19.89
N THR A 305 -20.99 13.10 -21.11
CA THR A 305 -21.78 13.68 -22.23
C THR A 305 -22.57 12.66 -23.05
N TRP A 306 -22.65 11.44 -22.56
CA TRP A 306 -23.16 10.28 -23.29
C TRP A 306 -24.59 10.52 -23.85
N LYS A 307 -24.75 10.36 -25.17
CA LYS A 307 -26.04 10.25 -25.87
C LYS A 307 -25.93 9.12 -26.89
N SER A 308 -26.73 8.10 -26.70
CA SER A 308 -26.83 6.88 -27.51
C SER A 308 -26.81 7.16 -29.01
N HIS A 309 -25.66 6.95 -29.65
CA HIS A 309 -25.60 6.77 -31.10
C HIS A 309 -25.53 5.27 -31.32
N LEU A 310 -26.67 4.66 -31.71
CA LEU A 310 -26.78 3.23 -31.97
C LEU A 310 -25.89 2.82 -33.14
N PRO A 311 -24.93 1.92 -32.96
CA PRO A 311 -24.47 1.04 -34.02
C PRO A 311 -25.36 -0.21 -34.02
N ASN A 312 -26.02 -0.48 -35.14
CA ASN A 312 -26.90 -1.64 -35.31
C ASN A 312 -26.17 -2.99 -35.43
N THR A 313 -25.12 -3.28 -34.63
CA THR A 313 -24.67 -4.64 -34.21
C THR A 313 -23.21 -4.64 -33.75
N LEU A 314 -22.94 -4.87 -32.45
CA LEU A 314 -21.59 -5.16 -31.92
C LEU A 314 -20.91 -6.37 -32.61
N HIS A 315 -21.71 -7.24 -33.21
CA HIS A 315 -21.26 -8.47 -33.85
C HIS A 315 -20.38 -8.26 -35.08
N THR A 316 -20.43 -7.07 -35.69
CA THR A 316 -19.73 -6.74 -36.94
C THR A 316 -18.59 -5.74 -36.72
N ILE A 317 -18.51 -5.11 -35.54
CA ILE A 317 -17.51 -4.09 -35.24
C ILE A 317 -16.18 -4.77 -34.94
N THR A 318 -15.17 -4.42 -35.72
CA THR A 318 -13.81 -4.85 -35.44
C THR A 318 -13.13 -3.90 -34.47
N PHE A 319 -12.17 -4.40 -33.71
CA PHE A 319 -11.39 -3.61 -32.79
C PHE A 319 -10.55 -2.55 -33.53
N GLY A 320 -10.18 -2.79 -34.78
CA GLY A 320 -9.59 -1.77 -35.66
C GLY A 320 -10.50 -0.57 -35.89
N GLU A 321 -11.79 -0.80 -36.13
CA GLU A 321 -12.77 0.28 -36.25
C GLU A 321 -12.91 1.06 -34.93
N VAL A 322 -12.76 0.40 -33.77
CA VAL A 322 -12.74 1.06 -32.46
C VAL A 322 -11.50 1.94 -32.29
N VAL A 323 -10.34 1.50 -32.81
CA VAL A 323 -9.06 2.25 -32.80
C VAL A 323 -9.08 3.43 -33.78
N ASP A 324 -9.65 3.25 -34.98
CA ASP A 324 -9.65 4.24 -36.07
C ASP A 324 -10.78 5.28 -35.96
N LEU A 325 -11.84 4.99 -35.20
CA LEU A 325 -12.86 5.98 -34.83
C LEU A 325 -12.26 6.95 -33.81
N ARG A 326 -11.37 7.81 -34.31
CA ARG A 326 -10.75 8.92 -33.60
C ARG A 326 -11.83 9.63 -32.80
N VAL A 327 -11.61 9.71 -31.49
CA VAL A 327 -12.14 10.81 -30.70
C VAL A 327 -11.80 12.07 -31.49
N SER A 328 -12.83 12.73 -32.02
CA SER A 328 -12.67 13.95 -32.77
C SER A 328 -12.08 14.96 -31.80
N THR A 329 -10.78 15.21 -31.93
CA THR A 329 -10.08 16.27 -31.22
C THR A 329 -10.67 17.59 -31.70
N VAL A 330 -11.54 18.16 -30.87
CA VAL A 330 -11.82 19.60 -30.83
C VAL A 330 -11.01 20.18 -29.69
#